data_AF-A0A434AY76-F1
#
_entry.id   AF-A0A434AY76-F1
#
_cell.length_a   1.000
_cell.length_b   1.000
_cell.length_c   1.000
_cell.angle_alpha   90.00
_cell.angle_beta   90.00
_cell.angle_gamma   90.00
#
_symmetry.space_group_name_H-M   'P 1'
#
loop_
_entity.id
_entity.type
_entity.pdbx_description
1 polymer ?
#
loop_
_entity_poly.entity_id
_entity_poly.type
_entity_poly.pdbx_seq_one_letter_code
_entity_poly.pdbx_strand_id
1 'polypeptide(L)'
;MKNIYQLLTCLILILSLSNFTVQAEDWGVPSSAKKKHNPYDANVKNISSGKKIFNINCKTCHGDPGKGNMIHLVPISPTDIGSQDFLVQTDGEIYYKINKGNGAMPTFEKTLNDEHKWMVITYLRSFDKSNRRSEKLAEVKNPEVTDVKLDLEIQDSSKYILAHLTGMTKKGKRVGLHGIEMSFLVKRNFGYLDISREDAYTDDNGKVETVFPYDLPGDREGHVDLLVKLTDDAFYGNLEKSQIVSLGVPTIPVNPLDERAMWGTRANAPIWIMVSYIGGVFVIWGVIFFVLFQMIKIPRLAQNKE
;
A
#
# COMPACT_ATOMS: atom_id res chain seq x y z
N MET A 1 13.68 17.54 65.02
CA MET A 1 13.46 18.69 64.12
C MET A 1 14.52 18.82 63.02
N LYS A 2 15.83 18.66 63.28
CA LYS A 2 16.89 18.74 62.24
C LYS A 2 16.69 17.77 61.03
N ASN A 3 16.21 16.56 61.27
CA ASN A 3 16.01 15.57 60.19
C ASN A 3 14.81 15.88 59.27
N ILE A 4 13.82 16.63 59.76
CA ILE A 4 12.65 17.05 58.96
C ILE A 4 13.05 18.13 57.95
N TYR A 5 13.90 19.08 58.36
CA TYR A 5 14.41 20.09 57.43
C TYR A 5 15.33 19.48 56.36
N GLN A 6 16.14 18.47 56.70
CA GLN A 6 16.97 17.75 55.72
C GLN A 6 16.16 16.92 54.72
N LEU A 7 15.04 16.33 55.15
CA LEU A 7 14.12 15.61 54.26
C LEU A 7 13.35 16.57 53.33
N LEU A 8 12.92 17.74 53.85
CA LEU A 8 12.26 18.77 53.05
C LEU A 8 13.20 19.42 52.02
N THR A 9 14.47 19.66 52.36
CA THR A 9 15.44 20.20 51.40
C THR A 9 15.79 19.20 50.31
N CYS A 10 15.86 17.90 50.62
CA CYS A 10 16.11 16.86 49.62
C CYS A 10 14.92 16.68 48.66
N LEU A 11 13.68 16.79 49.16
CA LEU A 11 12.47 16.71 48.34
C LEU A 11 12.33 17.90 47.37
N ILE A 12 12.67 19.11 47.82
CA ILE A 12 12.67 20.31 46.96
C ILE A 12 13.77 20.22 45.88
N LEU A 13 14.93 19.62 46.20
CA LEU A 13 16.00 19.39 45.23
C LEU A 13 15.61 18.33 44.19
N ILE A 14 14.85 17.30 44.56
CA ILE A 14 14.37 16.27 43.61
C ILE A 14 13.25 16.83 42.70
N LEU A 15 12.41 17.74 43.22
CA LEU A 15 11.38 18.41 42.42
C LEU A 15 11.93 19.43 41.42
N SER A 16 13.13 19.99 41.64
CA SER A 16 13.74 20.95 40.70
C SER A 16 14.50 20.28 39.55
N LEU A 17 14.80 18.98 39.63
CA LEU A 17 15.45 18.21 38.57
C LEU A 17 14.49 17.60 37.52
N SER A 18 13.17 17.75 37.67
CA SER A 18 12.18 17.08 36.80
C SER A 18 11.67 17.92 35.62
N ASN A 19 12.21 19.11 35.38
CA ASN A 19 11.85 19.91 34.20
C ASN A 19 12.71 19.54 32.96
N PHE A 20 12.63 18.28 32.51
CA PHE A 20 12.99 17.96 31.13
C PHE A 20 11.83 18.39 30.25
N THR A 21 11.92 19.61 29.72
CA THR A 21 11.12 20.03 28.58
C THR A 21 11.58 19.19 27.38
N VAL A 22 10.70 18.31 26.89
CA VAL A 22 10.87 17.68 25.58
C VAL A 22 10.66 18.79 24.55
N GLN A 23 11.73 19.49 24.20
CA GLN A 23 11.69 20.45 23.11
C GLN A 23 11.53 19.67 21.80
N ALA A 24 10.52 20.06 21.01
CA ALA A 24 10.46 19.67 19.61
C ALA A 24 11.79 20.03 18.94
N GLU A 25 12.39 19.08 18.22
CA GLU A 25 13.64 19.30 17.51
C GLU A 25 13.50 20.52 16.58
N ASP A 26 14.40 21.49 16.68
CA ASP A 26 14.41 22.64 15.78
C ASP A 26 15.13 22.24 14.48
N TRP A 27 14.38 22.16 13.38
CA TRP A 27 14.89 21.73 12.07
C TRP A 27 15.71 22.82 11.36
N GLY A 28 15.86 24.00 11.95
CA GLY A 28 16.66 25.08 11.39
C GLY A 28 16.20 25.50 9.99
N VAL A 29 14.89 25.47 9.71
CA VAL A 29 14.35 25.69 8.37
C VAL A 29 14.66 27.13 7.93
N PRO A 30 15.38 27.34 6.81
CA PRO A 30 15.79 28.67 6.38
C PRO A 30 14.57 29.52 6.00
N SER A 31 14.62 30.82 6.29
CA SER A 31 13.51 31.75 6.04
C SER A 31 13.06 31.78 4.58
N SER A 32 13.95 31.47 3.63
CA SER A 32 13.64 31.34 2.21
C SER A 32 12.72 30.15 1.91
N ALA A 33 12.88 29.02 2.61
CA ALA A 33 12.02 27.87 2.46
C ALA A 33 10.64 28.11 3.07
N LYS A 34 10.56 28.83 4.20
CA LYS A 34 9.27 29.17 4.86
C LYS A 34 8.33 30.00 3.97
N LYS A 35 8.90 30.78 3.04
CA LYS A 35 8.15 31.61 2.09
C LYS A 35 7.58 30.84 0.88
N LYS A 36 7.93 29.56 0.72
CA LYS A 36 7.36 28.75 -0.36
C LYS A 36 5.91 28.43 -0.05
N HIS A 37 5.06 28.61 -1.05
CA HIS A 37 3.66 28.24 -1.00
C HIS A 37 3.42 27.08 -1.97
N ASN A 38 2.52 26.19 -1.59
CA ASN A 38 2.08 25.12 -2.47
C ASN A 38 1.36 25.75 -3.69
N PRO A 39 1.77 25.48 -4.94
CA PRO A 39 1.16 26.07 -6.13
C PRO A 39 -0.15 25.37 -6.53
N TYR A 40 -0.47 24.23 -5.93
CA TYR A 40 -1.65 23.43 -6.27
C TYR A 40 -2.86 23.78 -5.41
N ASP A 41 -4.04 23.65 -6.01
CA ASP A 41 -5.32 23.89 -5.37
C ASP A 41 -5.71 22.73 -4.43
N ALA A 42 -6.42 23.04 -3.35
CA ALA A 42 -6.94 22.05 -2.40
C ALA A 42 -8.26 21.44 -2.89
N ASN A 43 -8.25 20.90 -4.11
CA ASN A 43 -9.36 20.15 -4.67
C ASN A 43 -9.27 18.65 -4.31
N VAL A 44 -10.37 17.93 -4.49
CA VAL A 44 -10.47 16.51 -4.10
C VAL A 44 -9.44 15.63 -4.81
N LYS A 45 -9.16 15.89 -6.08
CA LYS A 45 -8.16 15.17 -6.87
C LYS A 45 -6.76 15.28 -6.24
N ASN A 46 -6.33 16.50 -5.92
CA ASN A 46 -5.02 16.75 -5.33
C ASN A 46 -4.90 16.21 -3.91
N ILE A 47 -5.98 16.29 -3.12
CA ILE A 47 -6.03 15.73 -1.76
C ILE A 47 -5.89 14.21 -1.80
N SER A 48 -6.65 13.50 -2.64
CA SER A 48 -6.57 12.03 -2.67
C SER A 48 -5.30 11.52 -3.38
N SER A 49 -4.76 12.23 -4.37
CA SER A 49 -3.40 11.98 -4.88
C SER A 49 -2.36 12.07 -3.75
N GLY A 50 -2.45 13.11 -2.91
CA GLY A 50 -1.62 13.27 -1.72
C GLY A 50 -1.79 12.13 -0.71
N LYS A 51 -3.03 11.67 -0.47
CA LYS A 51 -3.35 10.54 0.42
C LYS A 51 -2.67 9.24 -0.05
N LYS A 52 -2.68 8.95 -1.35
CA LYS A 52 -2.01 7.76 -1.93
C LYS A 52 -0.51 7.80 -1.66
N ILE A 53 0.14 8.92 -1.97
CA ILE A 53 1.58 9.10 -1.75
C ILE A 53 1.92 9.02 -0.26
N PHE A 54 1.09 9.61 0.59
CA PHE A 54 1.24 9.55 2.05
C PHE A 54 1.18 8.12 2.58
N ASN A 55 0.20 7.33 2.13
CA ASN A 55 0.02 5.95 2.56
C ASN A 55 1.20 5.06 2.20
N ILE A 56 1.85 5.32 1.06
CA ILE A 56 3.01 4.55 0.59
C ILE A 56 4.29 4.95 1.34
N ASN A 57 4.51 6.25 1.54
CA ASN A 57 5.83 6.77 1.93
C ASN A 57 5.93 7.22 3.40
N CYS A 58 4.81 7.56 4.04
CA CYS A 58 4.82 8.30 5.30
C CYS A 58 4.04 7.59 6.42
N LYS A 59 2.93 6.93 6.09
CA LYS A 59 2.00 6.32 7.06
C LYS A 59 2.67 5.29 7.96
N THR A 60 3.61 4.51 7.46
CA THR A 60 4.32 3.48 8.24
C THR A 60 4.96 4.03 9.52
N CYS A 61 5.42 5.28 9.49
CA CYS A 61 6.03 5.92 10.66
C CYS A 61 5.09 6.92 11.34
N HIS A 62 4.36 7.72 10.56
CA HIS A 62 3.53 8.79 11.11
C HIS A 62 2.12 8.35 11.54
N GLY A 63 1.68 7.15 11.18
CA GLY A 63 0.33 6.68 11.45
C GLY A 63 -0.74 7.37 10.59
N ASP A 64 -1.98 7.28 11.04
CA ASP A 64 -3.11 8.00 10.45
C ASP A 64 -3.14 9.44 11.00
N PRO A 65 -3.21 10.46 10.12
CA PRO A 65 -3.22 11.85 10.56
C PRO A 65 -4.32 12.15 11.59
N GLY A 66 -3.95 12.77 12.70
CA GLY A 66 -4.85 13.21 13.78
C GLY A 66 -5.27 12.11 14.75
N LYS A 67 -4.77 10.88 14.60
CA LYS A 67 -5.10 9.75 15.49
C LYS A 67 -4.03 9.45 16.53
N GLY A 68 -2.88 10.11 16.49
CA GLY A 68 -1.79 9.88 17.44
C GLY A 68 -1.23 8.45 17.45
N ASN A 69 -1.36 7.69 16.35
CA ASN A 69 -0.93 6.29 16.24
C ASN A 69 0.38 6.13 15.45
N MET A 70 1.32 7.06 15.66
CA MET A 70 2.68 7.00 15.11
C MET A 70 3.50 5.87 15.75
N ILE A 71 4.52 5.39 15.05
CA ILE A 71 5.46 4.42 15.63
C ILE A 71 6.31 5.09 16.72
N HIS A 72 6.44 4.47 17.88
CA HIS A 72 7.28 4.99 18.95
C HIS A 72 8.76 4.66 18.67
N LEU A 73 9.53 5.67 18.25
CA LEU A 73 10.98 5.58 18.03
C LEU A 73 11.76 6.26 19.15
N VAL A 74 12.93 5.72 19.46
CA VAL A 74 13.88 6.24 20.46
C VAL A 74 15.15 6.69 19.72
N PRO A 75 15.70 7.88 19.98
CA PRO A 75 15.32 8.84 21.03
C PRO A 75 14.17 9.78 20.64
N ILE A 76 13.82 9.90 19.35
CA ILE A 76 12.83 10.86 18.85
C ILE A 76 11.74 10.10 18.11
N SER A 77 10.50 10.21 18.60
CA SER A 77 9.34 9.66 17.93
C SER A 77 8.79 10.64 16.88
N PRO A 78 8.28 10.15 15.73
CA PRO A 78 7.57 10.97 14.76
C PRO A 78 6.39 11.69 15.41
N THR A 79 6.10 12.91 14.93
CA THR A 79 4.92 13.69 15.36
C THR A 79 3.66 13.23 14.64
N ASP A 80 2.51 13.39 15.28
CA ASP A 80 1.21 13.34 14.60
C ASP A 80 1.06 14.55 13.67
N ILE A 81 1.18 14.29 12.38
CA ILE A 81 1.15 15.29 11.31
C ILE A 81 -0.26 15.84 11.01
N GLY A 82 -1.32 15.23 11.54
CA GLY A 82 -2.68 15.78 11.46
C GLY A 82 -3.05 16.64 12.66
N SER A 83 -2.16 16.76 13.66
CA SER A 83 -2.37 17.62 14.82
C SER A 83 -2.29 19.11 14.44
N GLN A 84 -3.06 19.95 15.13
CA GLN A 84 -3.02 21.40 14.90
C GLN A 84 -1.66 22.00 15.29
N ASP A 85 -0.99 21.42 16.29
CA ASP A 85 0.35 21.80 16.72
C ASP A 85 1.38 21.60 15.61
N PHE A 86 1.25 20.54 14.81
CA PHE A 86 2.08 20.35 13.62
C PHE A 86 1.67 21.29 12.49
N LEU A 87 0.36 21.38 12.21
CA LEU A 87 -0.17 22.12 11.07
C LEU A 87 -0.02 23.65 11.21
N VAL A 88 0.35 24.17 12.38
CA VAL A 88 0.74 25.59 12.55
C VAL A 88 1.85 26.04 11.58
N GLN A 89 2.72 25.11 11.16
CA GLN A 89 3.81 25.37 10.22
C GLN A 89 3.32 25.83 8.84
N THR A 90 4.14 26.59 8.13
CA THR A 90 3.91 26.98 6.73
C THR A 90 4.08 25.79 5.77
N ASP A 91 3.49 25.85 4.58
CA ASP A 91 3.65 24.77 3.59
C ASP A 91 5.11 24.58 3.20
N GLY A 92 5.85 25.69 3.06
CA GLY A 92 7.26 25.67 2.75
C GLY A 92 8.14 25.03 3.83
N GLU A 93 7.75 25.15 5.10
CA GLU A 93 8.41 24.41 6.19
C GLU A 93 8.18 22.91 6.07
N ILE A 94 6.93 22.48 5.87
CA ILE A 94 6.60 21.06 5.71
C ILE A 94 7.32 20.49 4.47
N TYR A 95 7.31 21.24 3.37
CA TYR A 95 8.03 20.88 2.15
C TYR A 95 9.52 20.68 2.40
N TYR A 96 10.16 21.60 3.13
CA TYR A 96 11.57 21.49 3.45
C TYR A 96 11.87 20.23 4.27
N LYS A 97 11.04 19.93 5.28
CA LYS A 97 11.17 18.73 6.11
C LYS A 97 11.04 17.44 5.30
N ILE A 98 10.06 17.36 4.39
CA ILE A 98 9.91 16.22 3.47
C ILE A 98 11.13 16.11 2.55
N ASN A 99 11.57 17.24 1.98
CA ASN A 99 12.65 17.24 1.00
C ASN A 99 13.99 16.84 1.63
N LYS A 100 14.37 17.43 2.77
CA LYS A 100 15.69 17.22 3.37
C LYS A 100 15.74 16.06 4.37
N GLY A 101 14.63 15.73 5.04
CA GLY A 101 14.67 14.81 6.18
C GLY A 101 15.49 15.38 7.35
N ASN A 102 15.46 14.70 8.49
CA ASN A 102 16.32 14.99 9.63
C ASN A 102 16.38 13.78 10.57
N GLY A 103 17.57 13.47 11.08
CA GLY A 103 17.80 12.35 11.99
C GLY A 103 17.24 11.03 11.46
N ALA A 104 16.21 10.50 12.13
CA ALA A 104 15.54 9.25 11.77
C ALA A 104 14.58 9.38 10.57
N MET A 105 14.19 10.60 10.18
CA MET A 105 13.34 10.81 9.00
C MET A 105 14.22 10.89 7.74
N PRO A 106 14.03 9.97 6.77
CA PRO A 106 14.83 9.96 5.55
C PRO A 106 14.55 11.18 4.66
N THR A 107 15.48 11.49 3.75
CA THR A 107 15.26 12.48 2.68
C THR A 107 14.38 11.90 1.58
N PHE A 108 13.44 12.70 1.07
CA PHE A 108 12.63 12.37 -0.11
C PHE A 108 13.00 13.19 -1.34
N GLU A 109 14.14 13.89 -1.34
CA GLU A 109 14.57 14.77 -2.44
C GLU A 109 14.62 14.05 -3.80
N LYS A 110 15.10 12.81 -3.80
CA LYS A 110 15.25 11.98 -5.01
C LYS A 110 14.12 10.95 -5.21
N THR A 111 13.37 10.65 -4.16
CA THR A 111 12.32 9.62 -4.18
C THR A 111 10.99 10.19 -4.64
N LEU A 112 10.68 11.44 -4.26
CA LEU A 112 9.47 12.14 -4.67
C LEU A 112 9.83 13.34 -5.54
N ASN A 113 9.11 13.52 -6.64
CA ASN A 113 9.18 14.76 -7.40
C ASN A 113 8.50 15.91 -6.61
N ASP A 114 8.71 17.15 -7.05
CA ASP A 114 8.23 18.33 -6.33
C ASP A 114 6.70 18.41 -6.28
N GLU A 115 6.02 17.99 -7.35
CA GLU A 115 4.56 17.88 -7.40
C GLU A 115 4.03 16.94 -6.32
N HIS A 116 4.59 15.73 -6.20
CA HIS A 116 4.18 14.72 -5.23
C HIS A 116 4.35 15.21 -3.79
N LYS A 117 5.45 15.91 -3.49
CA LYS A 117 5.67 16.55 -2.17
C LYS A 117 4.57 17.57 -1.87
N TRP A 118 4.20 18.39 -2.85
CA TRP A 118 3.12 19.35 -2.69
C TRP A 118 1.75 18.69 -2.54
N MET A 119 1.46 17.61 -3.27
CA MET A 119 0.21 16.85 -3.12
C MET A 119 0.07 16.26 -1.71
N VAL A 120 1.16 15.71 -1.15
CA VAL A 120 1.16 15.26 0.25
C VAL A 120 0.82 16.41 1.19
N ILE A 121 1.40 17.60 0.98
CA ILE A 121 1.07 18.78 1.80
C ILE A 121 -0.39 19.19 1.62
N THR A 122 -0.94 19.14 0.40
CA THR A 122 -2.37 19.37 0.16
C THR A 122 -3.25 18.42 0.98
N TYR A 123 -2.89 17.14 1.04
CA TYR A 123 -3.56 16.16 1.90
C TYR A 123 -3.41 16.48 3.39
N LEU A 124 -2.23 16.84 3.88
CA LEU A 124 -2.06 17.22 5.29
C LEU A 124 -2.89 18.45 5.66
N ARG A 125 -3.05 19.40 4.73
CA ARG A 125 -3.89 20.58 4.92
C ARG A 125 -5.38 20.28 4.99
N SER A 126 -5.87 19.13 4.52
CA SER A 126 -7.28 18.77 4.71
C SER A 126 -7.64 18.49 6.17
N PHE A 127 -6.65 18.34 7.06
CA PHE A 127 -6.83 18.18 8.51
C PHE A 127 -6.68 19.49 9.29
N ASP A 128 -6.30 20.60 8.63
CA ASP A 128 -6.09 21.89 9.26
C ASP A 128 -7.44 22.57 9.54
N LYS A 129 -7.74 22.83 10.81
CA LYS A 129 -9.00 23.48 11.23
C LYS A 129 -8.88 25.01 11.23
N SER A 130 -7.68 25.56 11.08
CA SER A 130 -7.38 26.99 11.22
C SER A 130 -7.73 27.82 9.98
N ASN A 131 -8.34 27.23 8.95
CA ASN A 131 -8.83 27.90 7.74
C ASN A 131 -7.80 28.74 6.95
N ARG A 132 -6.49 28.64 7.22
CA ARG A 132 -5.43 29.43 6.54
C ARG A 132 -5.31 29.18 5.03
N ARG A 133 -6.00 28.16 4.51
CA ARG A 133 -6.15 27.88 3.07
C ARG A 133 -7.59 27.55 2.65
N SER A 134 -8.56 27.68 3.57
CA SER A 134 -9.93 27.18 3.36
C SER A 134 -10.74 27.97 2.35
N GLU A 135 -10.27 29.14 1.90
CA GLU A 135 -10.96 29.86 0.81
C GLU A 135 -10.90 29.12 -0.53
N LYS A 136 -10.08 28.07 -0.67
CA LYS A 136 -9.99 27.26 -1.89
C LYS A 136 -10.06 25.75 -1.64
N LEU A 137 -10.67 25.34 -0.52
CA LEU A 137 -11.35 24.05 -0.50
C LEU A 137 -12.53 24.24 -1.43
N ALA A 138 -12.40 23.83 -2.69
CA ALA A 138 -13.55 23.57 -3.52
C ALA A 138 -14.27 22.40 -2.84
N GLU A 139 -15.04 22.71 -1.81
CA GLU A 139 -15.98 21.81 -1.18
C GLU A 139 -16.87 21.37 -2.34
N VAL A 140 -16.66 20.13 -2.80
CA VAL A 140 -17.49 19.53 -3.82
C VAL A 140 -18.85 19.33 -3.15
N LYS A 141 -19.69 20.37 -3.20
CA LYS A 141 -21.03 20.38 -2.64
C LYS A 141 -21.91 19.51 -3.51
N ASN A 142 -21.83 18.21 -3.28
CA ASN A 142 -22.83 17.29 -3.80
C ASN A 142 -24.16 17.54 -3.09
N PRO A 143 -25.30 17.51 -3.80
CA PRO A 143 -26.60 17.66 -3.17
C PRO A 143 -26.86 16.51 -2.17
N GLU A 144 -27.60 16.78 -1.09
CA GLU A 144 -28.06 15.72 -0.19
C GLU A 144 -28.93 14.73 -0.97
N VAL A 145 -28.45 13.49 -1.09
CA VAL A 145 -29.09 12.39 -1.82
C VAL A 145 -29.41 11.23 -0.89
N THR A 146 -30.53 10.56 -1.13
CA THR A 146 -31.05 9.48 -0.28
C THR A 146 -30.91 8.08 -0.88
N ASP A 147 -30.83 7.98 -2.21
CA ASP A 147 -30.69 6.71 -2.94
C ASP A 147 -29.56 6.86 -3.96
N VAL A 148 -28.43 6.22 -3.69
CA VAL A 148 -27.23 6.27 -4.53
C VAL A 148 -27.13 4.97 -5.32
N LYS A 149 -27.07 5.08 -6.64
CA LYS A 149 -27.01 3.97 -7.58
C LYS A 149 -25.71 4.03 -8.39
N LEU A 150 -25.02 2.89 -8.43
CA LEU A 150 -23.84 2.66 -9.27
C LEU A 150 -24.25 1.79 -10.47
N ASP A 151 -24.17 2.36 -11.65
CA ASP A 151 -24.39 1.68 -12.93
C ASP A 151 -23.04 1.49 -13.64
N LEU A 152 -22.86 0.33 -14.29
CA LEU A 152 -21.64 -0.02 -15.03
C LEU A 152 -22.00 -0.23 -16.50
N GLU A 153 -21.28 0.44 -17.38
CA GLU A 153 -21.37 0.28 -18.83
C GLU A 153 -19.99 -0.12 -19.35
N ILE A 154 -19.94 -1.23 -20.10
CA ILE A 154 -18.71 -1.81 -20.60
C ILE A 154 -18.76 -1.76 -22.12
N GLN A 155 -17.72 -1.20 -22.74
CA GLN A 155 -17.58 -1.17 -24.18
C GLN A 155 -16.52 -2.17 -24.62
N ASP A 156 -16.96 -3.34 -25.09
CA ASP A 156 -16.08 -4.47 -25.43
C ASP A 156 -15.06 -4.14 -26.54
N SER A 157 -15.46 -3.33 -27.53
CA SER A 157 -14.60 -2.99 -28.69
C SER A 157 -13.38 -2.15 -28.31
N SER A 158 -13.49 -1.33 -27.27
CA SER A 158 -12.49 -0.37 -26.85
C SER A 158 -11.89 -0.72 -25.49
N LYS A 159 -12.41 -1.75 -24.81
CA LYS A 159 -12.07 -2.16 -23.44
C LYS A 159 -12.21 -1.03 -22.40
N TYR A 160 -13.11 -0.10 -22.64
CA TYR A 160 -13.43 0.97 -21.69
C TYR A 160 -14.50 0.48 -20.72
N ILE A 161 -14.31 0.86 -19.46
CA ILE A 161 -15.26 0.65 -18.38
C ILE A 161 -15.71 2.05 -17.93
N LEU A 162 -17.00 2.31 -18.08
CA LEU A 162 -17.65 3.52 -17.60
C LEU A 162 -18.48 3.18 -16.37
N ALA A 163 -18.16 3.78 -15.24
CA ALA A 163 -18.96 3.71 -14.03
C ALA A 163 -19.73 5.01 -13.86
N HIS A 164 -21.05 4.92 -13.65
CA HIS A 164 -21.93 6.07 -13.44
C HIS A 164 -22.55 6.03 -12.05
N LEU A 165 -22.25 7.04 -11.25
CA LEU A 165 -22.72 7.22 -9.89
C LEU A 165 -23.79 8.31 -9.85
N THR A 166 -25.04 7.92 -9.57
CA THR A 166 -26.16 8.85 -9.47
C THR A 166 -26.81 8.80 -8.11
N GLY A 167 -27.24 9.95 -7.60
CA GLY A 167 -28.02 10.06 -6.37
C GLY A 167 -29.40 10.68 -6.62
N MET A 168 -30.44 10.17 -5.98
CA MET A 168 -31.74 10.84 -5.96
C MET A 168 -31.76 11.97 -4.92
N THR A 169 -32.02 13.19 -5.37
CA THR A 169 -32.24 14.35 -4.47
C THR A 169 -33.64 14.27 -3.84
N LYS A 170 -33.85 14.93 -2.69
CA LYS A 170 -35.16 15.12 -2.02
C LYS A 170 -36.29 15.64 -2.94
N LYS A 171 -35.96 16.24 -4.09
CA LYS A 171 -36.88 16.72 -5.13
C LYS A 171 -37.23 15.67 -6.21
N GLY A 172 -36.82 14.42 -6.06
CA GLY A 172 -37.11 13.32 -7.00
C GLY A 172 -36.30 13.33 -8.30
N LYS A 173 -35.30 14.21 -8.44
CA LYS A 173 -34.41 14.28 -9.61
C LYS A 173 -33.12 13.48 -9.34
N ARG A 174 -32.69 12.65 -10.29
CA ARG A 174 -31.37 11.99 -10.27
C ARG A 174 -30.29 12.99 -10.68
N VAL A 175 -29.26 13.14 -9.85
CA VAL A 175 -28.12 14.02 -10.08
C VAL A 175 -26.83 13.20 -9.97
N GLY A 176 -25.85 13.48 -10.83
CA GLY A 176 -24.51 12.89 -10.74
C GLY A 176 -23.77 13.41 -9.52
N LEU A 177 -23.04 12.53 -8.84
CA LEU A 177 -22.22 12.93 -7.70
C LEU A 177 -20.78 13.12 -8.19
N HIS A 178 -20.22 14.31 -8.02
CA HIS A 178 -18.87 14.66 -8.48
C HIS A 178 -17.83 14.44 -7.38
N GLY A 179 -16.57 14.22 -7.77
CA GLY A 179 -15.42 14.21 -6.86
C GLY A 179 -15.31 12.99 -5.96
N ILE A 180 -16.18 11.99 -6.10
CA ILE A 180 -16.12 10.72 -5.38
C ILE A 180 -15.16 9.78 -6.08
N GLU A 181 -14.20 9.23 -5.33
CA GLU A 181 -13.22 8.26 -5.81
C GLU A 181 -13.83 6.86 -5.92
N MET A 182 -13.54 6.20 -7.03
CA MET A 182 -13.97 4.82 -7.28
C MET A 182 -12.76 3.93 -7.61
N SER A 183 -12.73 2.77 -6.97
CA SER A 183 -11.76 1.71 -7.23
C SER A 183 -12.36 0.66 -8.16
N PHE A 184 -11.71 0.43 -9.29
CA PHE A 184 -11.95 -0.66 -10.22
C PHE A 184 -10.98 -1.80 -9.88
N LEU A 185 -11.54 -2.90 -9.42
CA LEU A 185 -10.81 -4.03 -8.87
C LEU A 185 -11.08 -5.28 -9.70
N VAL A 186 -10.05 -5.96 -10.16
CA VAL A 186 -10.17 -7.25 -10.85
C VAL A 186 -9.83 -8.35 -9.86
N LYS A 187 -10.74 -9.30 -9.67
CA LYS A 187 -10.50 -10.43 -8.76
C LYS A 187 -9.43 -11.37 -9.32
N ARG A 188 -8.49 -11.76 -8.47
CA ARG A 188 -7.44 -12.74 -8.74
C ARG A 188 -7.54 -13.88 -7.73
N ASN A 189 -6.76 -14.94 -7.91
CA ASN A 189 -6.71 -16.06 -6.95
C ASN A 189 -6.38 -15.62 -5.52
N PHE A 190 -5.56 -14.57 -5.36
CA PHE A 190 -5.05 -14.11 -4.07
C PHE A 190 -5.39 -12.64 -3.80
N GLY A 191 -6.66 -12.27 -3.99
CA GLY A 191 -7.18 -10.94 -3.67
C GLY A 191 -7.64 -10.17 -4.91
N TYR A 192 -7.50 -8.85 -4.88
CA TYR A 192 -7.97 -7.95 -5.93
C TYR A 192 -6.82 -7.12 -6.48
N LEU A 193 -6.78 -6.96 -7.80
CA LEU A 193 -5.87 -6.07 -8.50
C LEU A 193 -6.59 -4.76 -8.79
N ASP A 194 -6.04 -3.66 -8.30
CA ASP A 194 -6.53 -2.34 -8.63
C ASP A 194 -6.08 -1.93 -10.04
N ILE A 195 -7.05 -1.68 -10.92
CA ILE A 195 -6.84 -1.20 -12.30
C ILE A 195 -7.30 0.25 -12.46
N SER A 196 -7.61 0.94 -11.36
CA SER A 196 -7.99 2.34 -11.37
C SER A 196 -6.81 3.21 -11.75
N ARG A 197 -7.06 4.25 -12.55
CA ARG A 197 -6.07 5.30 -12.79
C ARG A 197 -6.00 6.26 -11.59
N GLU A 198 -4.91 7.03 -11.51
CA GLU A 198 -4.70 8.00 -10.44
C GLU A 198 -5.83 9.06 -10.35
N ASP A 199 -6.56 9.26 -11.45
CA ASP A 199 -7.65 10.22 -11.65
C ASP A 199 -9.06 9.60 -11.66
N ALA A 200 -9.28 8.43 -11.03
CA ALA A 200 -10.58 7.75 -10.95
C ALA A 200 -11.61 8.44 -10.02
N TYR A 201 -11.81 9.75 -10.18
CA TYR A 201 -12.84 10.54 -9.52
C TYR A 201 -13.98 10.84 -10.47
N THR A 202 -15.20 10.80 -9.95
CA THR A 202 -16.41 11.13 -10.69
C THR A 202 -16.38 12.56 -11.24
N ASP A 203 -16.74 12.69 -12.52
CA ASP A 203 -16.93 13.98 -13.20
C ASP A 203 -18.21 14.70 -12.74
N ASP A 204 -18.49 15.89 -13.28
CA ASP A 204 -19.68 16.70 -12.93
C ASP A 204 -21.01 15.95 -13.16
N ASN A 205 -21.00 14.91 -14.00
CA ASN A 205 -22.14 14.04 -14.30
C ASN A 205 -22.14 12.75 -13.47
N GLY A 206 -21.16 12.54 -12.60
CA GLY A 206 -21.00 11.34 -11.79
C GLY A 206 -20.32 10.18 -12.49
N LYS A 207 -19.61 10.40 -13.59
CA LYS A 207 -18.99 9.36 -14.42
C LYS A 207 -17.50 9.20 -14.14
N VAL A 208 -17.02 7.97 -14.17
CA VAL A 208 -15.58 7.66 -14.18
C VAL A 208 -15.29 6.66 -15.28
N GLU A 209 -14.26 6.98 -16.04
CA GLU A 209 -13.77 6.15 -17.13
C GLU A 209 -12.44 5.52 -16.74
N THR A 210 -12.33 4.21 -16.93
CA THR A 210 -11.05 3.51 -16.86
C THR A 210 -10.89 2.59 -18.06
N VAL A 211 -9.64 2.26 -18.38
CA VAL A 211 -9.29 1.34 -19.46
C VAL A 211 -8.86 0.03 -18.84
N PHE A 212 -9.48 -1.06 -19.28
CA PHE A 212 -9.09 -2.39 -18.85
C PHE A 212 -7.74 -2.80 -19.50
N PRO A 213 -6.74 -3.23 -18.72
CA PRO A 213 -5.45 -3.65 -19.26
C PRO A 213 -5.58 -4.82 -20.26
N TYR A 214 -4.79 -4.78 -21.34
CA TYR A 214 -4.94 -5.75 -22.44
C TYR A 214 -4.42 -7.15 -22.12
N ASP A 215 -3.52 -7.27 -21.14
CA ASP A 215 -2.74 -8.47 -20.82
C ASP A 215 -3.29 -9.27 -19.65
N LEU A 216 -4.43 -8.86 -19.07
CA LEU A 216 -4.97 -9.56 -17.91
C LEU A 216 -5.51 -10.95 -18.28
N PRO A 217 -5.03 -12.01 -17.61
CA PRO A 217 -5.52 -13.36 -17.85
C PRO A 217 -6.94 -13.52 -17.30
N GLY A 218 -7.85 -13.96 -18.17
CA GLY A 218 -9.19 -14.38 -17.79
C GLY A 218 -9.28 -15.89 -17.66
N ASP A 219 -10.51 -16.38 -17.53
CA ASP A 219 -10.79 -17.82 -17.57
C ASP A 219 -10.64 -18.41 -18.98
N ARG A 220 -11.16 -19.63 -19.21
CA ARG A 220 -11.07 -20.31 -20.51
C ARG A 220 -11.75 -19.57 -21.66
N GLU A 221 -12.71 -18.70 -21.36
CA GLU A 221 -13.46 -17.90 -22.32
C GLU A 221 -13.03 -16.42 -22.29
N GLY A 222 -12.08 -16.05 -21.41
CA GLY A 222 -11.60 -14.68 -21.24
C GLY A 222 -12.45 -13.85 -20.27
N HIS A 223 -13.30 -14.48 -19.47
CA HIS A 223 -14.08 -13.78 -18.46
C HIS A 223 -13.22 -13.40 -17.26
N VAL A 224 -13.49 -12.23 -16.69
CA VAL A 224 -12.89 -11.72 -15.46
C VAL A 224 -13.97 -11.15 -14.55
N ASP A 225 -13.82 -11.38 -13.25
CA ASP A 225 -14.66 -10.80 -12.21
C ASP A 225 -14.21 -9.35 -11.95
N LEU A 226 -14.98 -8.37 -12.43
CA LEU A 226 -14.76 -6.94 -12.19
C LEU A 226 -15.62 -6.46 -11.02
N LEU A 227 -14.97 -5.88 -10.02
CA LEU A 227 -15.58 -5.28 -8.84
C LEU A 227 -15.32 -3.77 -8.87
N VAL A 228 -16.36 -2.96 -8.92
CA VAL A 228 -16.24 -1.51 -8.74
C VAL A 228 -16.74 -1.14 -7.35
N LYS A 229 -15.91 -0.43 -6.60
CA LYS A 229 -16.16 -0.08 -5.21
C LYS A 229 -15.90 1.42 -4.98
N LEU A 230 -16.76 2.07 -4.21
CA LEU A 230 -16.49 3.44 -3.75
C LEU A 230 -15.40 3.45 -2.66
N THR A 231 -14.41 4.34 -2.81
CA THR A 231 -13.30 4.44 -1.87
C THR A 231 -13.67 5.31 -0.68
N ASP A 232 -14.21 4.67 0.35
CA ASP A 232 -14.30 5.17 1.74
C ASP A 232 -14.94 6.57 1.88
N ASP A 233 -16.15 6.72 1.35
CA ASP A 233 -16.97 7.91 1.59
C ASP A 233 -17.92 7.67 2.78
N ALA A 234 -17.61 8.31 3.90
CA ALA A 234 -18.41 8.26 5.12
C ALA A 234 -19.88 8.72 4.92
N PHE A 235 -20.18 9.41 3.81
CA PHE A 235 -21.49 9.98 3.52
C PHE A 235 -22.41 9.07 2.69
N TYR A 236 -21.87 8.20 1.82
CA TYR A 236 -22.67 7.39 0.88
C TYR A 236 -22.62 5.87 1.13
N GLY A 237 -21.80 5.44 2.09
CA GLY A 237 -21.69 4.03 2.50
C GLY A 237 -20.85 3.17 1.55
N ASN A 238 -20.75 1.88 1.87
CA ASN A 238 -19.99 0.92 1.09
C ASN A 238 -20.82 0.43 -0.11
N LEU A 239 -20.77 1.16 -1.21
CA LEU A 239 -21.33 0.72 -2.49
C LEU A 239 -20.31 -0.08 -3.27
N GLU A 240 -20.68 -1.31 -3.60
CA GLU A 240 -19.91 -2.21 -4.44
C GLU A 240 -20.79 -2.86 -5.49
N LYS A 241 -20.27 -3.00 -6.71
CA LYS A 241 -20.93 -3.69 -7.80
C LYS A 241 -19.94 -4.65 -8.45
N SER A 242 -20.29 -5.93 -8.46
CA SER A 242 -19.54 -6.96 -9.16
C SER A 242 -20.24 -7.36 -10.46
N GLN A 243 -19.49 -7.50 -11.54
CA GLN A 243 -19.95 -7.97 -12.84
C GLN A 243 -18.87 -8.80 -13.53
N ILE A 244 -19.28 -9.91 -14.15
CA ILE A 244 -18.41 -10.72 -14.99
C ILE A 244 -18.30 -10.07 -16.37
N VAL A 245 -17.09 -9.83 -16.85
CA VAL A 245 -16.83 -9.17 -18.14
C VAL A 245 -15.88 -9.99 -19.00
N SER A 246 -16.11 -10.05 -20.30
CA SER A 246 -15.34 -10.86 -21.26
C SER A 246 -14.16 -10.08 -21.87
N LEU A 247 -13.41 -9.35 -21.04
CA LEU A 247 -12.32 -8.47 -21.49
C LEU A 247 -10.92 -9.09 -21.36
N GLY A 248 -10.81 -10.19 -20.61
CA GLY A 248 -9.57 -10.89 -20.32
C GLY A 248 -9.06 -11.73 -21.48
N VAL A 249 -7.77 -12.04 -21.45
CA VAL A 249 -7.15 -12.97 -22.40
C VAL A 249 -7.54 -14.39 -21.98
N PRO A 250 -8.14 -15.21 -22.87
CA PRO A 250 -8.47 -16.59 -22.54
C PRO A 250 -7.24 -17.37 -22.09
N THR A 251 -7.30 -18.00 -20.93
CA THR A 251 -6.21 -18.85 -20.43
C THR A 251 -6.66 -20.29 -20.23
N ILE A 252 -5.78 -21.20 -20.62
CA ILE A 252 -5.96 -22.62 -20.37
C ILE A 252 -5.24 -22.90 -19.04
N PRO A 253 -5.96 -23.25 -17.97
CA PRO A 253 -5.32 -23.59 -16.70
C PRO A 253 -4.46 -24.83 -16.91
N VAL A 254 -3.14 -24.66 -16.79
CA VAL A 254 -2.18 -25.76 -16.76
C VAL A 254 -2.11 -26.27 -15.33
N ASN A 255 -2.28 -27.57 -15.14
CA ASN A 255 -2.11 -28.18 -13.83
C ASN A 255 -0.61 -28.24 -13.50
N PRO A 256 -0.12 -27.57 -12.45
CA PRO A 256 1.30 -27.59 -12.11
C PRO A 256 1.85 -28.99 -11.78
N LEU A 257 0.97 -29.95 -11.49
CA LEU A 257 1.32 -31.34 -11.20
C LEU A 257 1.67 -32.17 -12.45
N ASP A 258 1.28 -31.70 -13.63
CA ASP A 258 1.51 -32.38 -14.91
C ASP A 258 2.94 -32.13 -15.43
N GLU A 259 3.61 -31.08 -14.95
CA GLU A 259 4.99 -30.77 -15.31
C GLU A 259 6.03 -31.52 -14.46
N ARG A 260 7.23 -31.72 -15.03
CA ARG A 260 8.35 -32.34 -14.29
C ARG A 260 8.96 -31.37 -13.29
N ALA A 261 8.39 -31.30 -12.10
CA ALA A 261 8.79 -30.38 -11.05
C ALA A 261 8.95 -31.10 -9.70
N MET A 262 9.64 -30.45 -8.75
CA MET A 262 9.84 -30.96 -7.39
C MET A 262 8.52 -31.25 -6.64
N TRP A 263 7.45 -30.54 -7.03
CA TRP A 263 6.10 -30.65 -6.47
C TRP A 263 5.14 -31.42 -7.39
N GLY A 264 5.63 -32.05 -8.46
CA GLY A 264 4.83 -32.88 -9.36
C GLY A 264 4.45 -34.23 -8.76
N THR A 265 3.64 -35.00 -9.48
CA THR A 265 3.34 -36.39 -9.08
C THR A 265 4.59 -37.28 -9.19
N ARG A 266 4.56 -38.48 -8.59
CA ARG A 266 5.68 -39.45 -8.68
C ARG A 266 6.14 -39.74 -10.12
N ALA A 267 5.21 -39.74 -11.08
CA ALA A 267 5.52 -40.00 -12.49
C ALA A 267 6.25 -38.82 -13.15
N ASN A 268 6.00 -37.62 -12.64
CA ASN A 268 6.56 -36.36 -13.11
C ASN A 268 7.71 -35.89 -12.20
N ALA A 269 8.38 -36.79 -11.48
CA ALA A 269 9.59 -36.41 -10.77
C ALA A 269 10.66 -35.86 -11.74
N PRO A 270 11.49 -34.87 -11.31
CA PRO A 270 12.60 -34.38 -12.12
C PRO A 270 13.59 -35.49 -12.45
N ILE A 271 14.05 -35.51 -13.71
CA ILE A 271 14.92 -36.58 -14.22
C ILE A 271 16.22 -36.69 -13.43
N TRP A 272 16.81 -35.56 -13.05
CA TRP A 272 18.06 -35.54 -12.30
C TRP A 272 17.93 -36.18 -10.90
N ILE A 273 16.77 -36.09 -10.24
CA ILE A 273 16.50 -36.76 -8.96
C ILE A 273 16.38 -38.26 -9.17
N MET A 274 15.65 -38.68 -10.21
CA MET A 274 15.52 -40.10 -10.53
C MET A 274 16.90 -40.70 -10.81
N VAL A 275 17.73 -40.02 -11.61
CA VAL A 275 19.09 -40.45 -11.95
C VAL A 275 20.00 -40.44 -10.72
N SER A 276 19.95 -39.43 -9.87
CA SER A 276 20.82 -39.36 -8.68
C SER A 276 20.46 -40.42 -7.65
N TYR A 277 19.15 -40.65 -7.41
CA TYR A 277 18.67 -41.70 -6.52
C TYR A 277 19.04 -43.09 -7.05
N ILE A 278 18.70 -43.39 -8.31
CA ILE A 278 19.02 -44.68 -8.95
C ILE A 278 20.52 -44.90 -9.01
N GLY A 279 21.29 -43.86 -9.35
CA GLY A 279 22.75 -43.90 -9.36
C GLY A 279 23.33 -44.21 -7.97
N GLY A 280 22.84 -43.55 -6.92
CA GLY A 280 23.24 -43.85 -5.54
C GLY A 280 22.95 -45.30 -5.14
N VAL A 281 21.77 -45.81 -5.50
CA VAL A 281 21.41 -47.21 -5.27
C VAL A 281 22.37 -48.16 -6.00
N PHE A 282 22.68 -47.92 -7.27
CA PHE A 282 23.63 -48.74 -8.03
C PHE A 282 25.05 -48.69 -7.47
N VAL A 283 25.52 -47.54 -6.98
CA VAL A 283 26.83 -47.42 -6.34
C VAL A 283 26.90 -48.28 -5.08
N ILE A 284 25.87 -48.24 -4.23
CA ILE A 284 25.80 -49.07 -3.01
C ILE A 284 25.82 -50.56 -3.37
N TRP A 285 24.97 -50.98 -4.32
CA TRP A 285 24.96 -52.37 -4.79
C TRP A 285 26.30 -52.79 -5.38
N GLY A 286 26.95 -51.91 -6.15
CA GLY A 286 28.28 -52.16 -6.71
C GLY A 286 29.34 -52.44 -5.66
N VAL A 287 29.35 -51.68 -4.55
CA VAL A 287 30.27 -51.92 -3.42
C VAL A 287 29.98 -53.27 -2.75
N ILE A 288 28.69 -53.59 -2.51
CA ILE A 288 28.30 -54.87 -1.91
C ILE A 288 28.78 -56.04 -2.78
N PHE A 289 28.53 -56.00 -4.09
CA PHE A 289 28.98 -57.06 -5.00
C PHE A 289 30.50 -57.15 -5.08
N PHE A 290 31.20 -56.02 -5.06
CA PHE A 290 32.67 -56.01 -5.05
C PHE A 290 33.24 -56.70 -3.80
N VAL A 291 32.70 -56.41 -2.62
CA VAL A 291 33.12 -57.06 -1.37
C VAL A 291 32.86 -58.57 -1.42
N LEU A 292 31.67 -58.98 -1.87
CA LEU A 292 31.34 -60.40 -2.01
C LEU A 292 32.27 -61.11 -3.01
N PHE A 293 32.58 -60.48 -4.13
CA PHE A 293 33.54 -61.00 -5.11
C PHE A 293 34.94 -61.18 -4.51
N GLN A 294 35.42 -60.20 -3.73
CA GLN A 294 36.70 -60.31 -3.04
C GLN A 294 36.70 -61.44 -2.02
N MET A 295 35.62 -61.61 -1.24
CA MET A 295 35.48 -62.73 -0.31
C MET A 295 35.57 -64.09 -1.01
N ILE A 296 34.96 -64.24 -2.19
CA ILE A 296 35.03 -65.47 -2.99
C ILE A 296 36.45 -65.70 -3.55
N LYS A 297 37.21 -64.63 -3.82
CA LYS A 297 38.56 -64.72 -4.38
C LYS A 297 39.63 -65.11 -3.34
N ILE A 298 39.43 -64.77 -2.06
CA ILE A 298 40.40 -65.03 -0.98
C ILE A 298 40.84 -66.51 -0.88
N PRO A 299 39.95 -67.51 -0.86
CA PRO A 299 40.35 -68.92 -0.77
C PRO A 299 41.24 -69.36 -1.94
N ARG A 300 40.95 -68.88 -3.17
CA ARG A 300 41.75 -69.20 -4.36
C ARG A 300 43.15 -68.59 -4.32
N LEU A 301 43.28 -67.40 -3.72
CA LEU A 301 44.58 -66.76 -3.55
C LEU A 301 45.41 -67.38 -2.42
N ALA A 302 44.76 -68.01 -1.44
CA ALA A 302 45.43 -68.76 -0.39
C ALA A 302 46.04 -70.08 -0.90
N GLN A 303 45.37 -70.77 -1.83
CA GLN A 303 45.84 -72.04 -2.39
C GLN A 303 47.03 -71.90 -3.37
N ASN A 304 47.21 -70.73 -3.99
CA ASN A 304 48.29 -70.49 -4.97
C ASN A 304 49.58 -69.92 -4.34
N LYS A 305 49.74 -70.00 -3.02
CA LYS A 305 50.86 -69.40 -2.28
C LYS A 305 51.79 -70.41 -1.60
N GLU A 306 51.60 -71.70 -1.86
CA GLU A 306 52.56 -72.79 -1.62
C GLU A 306 53.37 -73.06 -2.91
#